data_AF-A0A9X5UFG8-F1
#
_entry.id   AF-A0A9X5UFG8-F1
#
_cell.length_a   1.000
_cell.length_b   1.000
_cell.length_c   1.000
_cell.angle_alpha   90.00
_cell.angle_beta   90.00
_cell.angle_gamma   90.00
#
_symmetry.space_group_name_H-M   'P 1'
#
loop_
_entity.id
_entity.type
_entity.pdbx_description
1 polymer ?
#
loop_
_entity_poly.entity_id
_entity_poly.type
_entity_poly.pdbx_seq_one_letter_code
_entity_poly.pdbx_strand_id
1 'polypeptide(L)'
;MRSRPLPRSLDPLSDETLPGYLLRLAHRLDQPLGHLAAITGLLLPQQQSSIPARRLLWMDPATTQRFADATRLSSQEAAALALANLGGRYPPLDLAPDIWIRQASGITGLVRWVFTQSTRYCPDCLAGDGSTIQQRHGGAWRKSWRVPVVFACTIHERPLAVQARVLDLQPGAGGAPCRAGGYAGAVRGDLARSE
;
A
#
# COMPACT_ATOMS: atom_id res chain seq x y z
N MET A 1 -22.58 4.27 -10.82
CA MET A 1 -22.03 5.64 -10.70
C MET A 1 -20.58 5.61 -11.16
N ARG A 2 -20.22 6.36 -12.20
CA ARG A 2 -18.83 6.50 -12.65
C ARG A 2 -18.12 7.44 -11.69
N SER A 3 -17.06 6.98 -11.03
CA SER A 3 -16.22 7.82 -10.17
C SER A 3 -15.55 8.88 -11.04
N ARG A 4 -15.70 10.16 -10.68
CA ARG A 4 -14.97 11.23 -11.36
C ARG A 4 -13.46 10.99 -11.13
N PRO A 5 -12.64 10.96 -12.19
CA PRO A 5 -11.20 10.75 -12.04
C PRO A 5 -10.59 11.79 -11.11
N LEU A 6 -9.62 11.37 -10.30
CA LEU A 6 -8.84 12.26 -9.43
C LEU A 6 -8.14 13.33 -10.26
N PRO A 7 -7.97 14.57 -9.75
CA PRO A 7 -7.44 15.68 -10.54
C PRO A 7 -5.97 15.48 -10.93
N ARG A 8 -5.16 14.77 -10.13
CA ARG A 8 -3.77 14.39 -10.43
C ARG A 8 -3.56 12.96 -9.98
N SER A 9 -3.01 12.12 -10.87
CA SER A 9 -2.63 10.75 -10.53
C SER A 9 -1.12 10.59 -10.49
N LEU A 10 -0.67 9.38 -10.16
CA LEU A 10 0.73 8.95 -10.10
C LEU A 10 0.92 7.70 -10.96
N ASP A 11 2.12 7.55 -11.49
CA ASP A 11 2.54 6.27 -12.07
C ASP A 11 2.97 5.34 -10.91
N PRO A 12 2.51 4.08 -10.90
CA PRO A 12 2.96 3.09 -9.93
C PRO A 12 4.46 2.88 -10.03
N LEU A 13 5.14 2.81 -8.89
CA LEU A 13 6.54 2.40 -8.85
C LEU A 13 6.66 0.89 -8.96
N SER A 14 7.84 0.44 -9.37
CA SER A 14 8.15 -0.99 -9.41
C SER A 14 8.00 -1.63 -8.04
N ASP A 15 7.38 -2.81 -8.01
CA ASP A 15 7.05 -3.56 -6.80
C ASP A 15 6.17 -2.81 -5.79
N GLU A 16 5.52 -1.70 -6.16
CA GLU A 16 4.72 -0.92 -5.23
C GLU A 16 3.45 -1.67 -4.76
N THR A 17 3.10 -1.46 -3.49
CA THR A 17 1.88 -1.97 -2.85
C THR A 17 0.73 -0.99 -3.00
N LEU A 18 -0.49 -1.50 -3.02
CA LEU A 18 -1.71 -0.70 -3.05
C LEU A 18 -1.78 0.38 -1.95
N PRO A 19 -1.49 0.10 -0.65
CA PRO A 19 -1.44 1.15 0.37
C PRO A 19 -0.32 2.16 0.16
N GLY A 20 0.84 1.72 -0.34
CA GLY A 20 1.97 2.60 -0.65
C GLY A 20 1.63 3.64 -1.71
N TYR A 21 1.07 3.16 -2.81
CA TYR A 21 0.59 4.00 -3.90
C TYR A 21 -0.42 5.03 -3.39
N LEU A 22 -1.40 4.60 -2.58
CA LEU A 22 -2.39 5.49 -2.00
C LEU A 22 -1.78 6.51 -1.03
N LEU A 23 -0.77 6.16 -0.25
CA LEU A 23 -0.06 7.08 0.64
C LEU A 23 0.64 8.18 -0.17
N ARG A 24 1.33 7.81 -1.26
CA ARG A 24 1.99 8.76 -2.16
C ARG A 24 0.96 9.66 -2.86
N LEU A 25 -0.16 9.08 -3.27
CA LEU A 25 -1.26 9.83 -3.89
C LEU A 25 -1.95 10.79 -2.90
N ALA A 26 -2.18 10.34 -1.66
CA ALA A 26 -2.69 11.17 -0.57
C ALA A 26 -1.79 12.37 -0.30
N HIS A 27 -0.49 12.13 -0.22
CA HIS A 27 0.50 13.19 -0.06
C HIS A 27 0.51 14.17 -1.23
N ARG A 28 0.43 13.69 -2.47
CA ARG A 28 0.40 14.55 -3.67
C ARG A 28 -0.86 15.41 -3.78
N LEU A 29 -2.00 14.87 -3.36
CA LEU A 29 -3.30 15.54 -3.44
C LEU A 29 -3.63 16.36 -2.19
N ASP A 30 -2.80 16.26 -1.15
CA ASP A 30 -3.09 16.79 0.19
C ASP A 30 -4.48 16.35 0.67
N GLN A 31 -4.76 15.05 0.53
CA GLN A 31 -6.05 14.44 0.87
C GLN A 31 -5.88 13.34 1.92
N PRO A 32 -6.87 13.15 2.80
CA PRO A 32 -6.83 12.07 3.75
C PRO A 32 -6.92 10.71 3.06
N LEU A 33 -6.08 9.77 3.49
CA LEU A 33 -5.99 8.42 2.93
C LEU A 33 -7.35 7.70 2.93
N GLY A 34 -8.14 7.86 3.98
CA GLY A 34 -9.47 7.25 4.09
C GLY A 34 -10.45 7.78 3.04
N HIS A 35 -10.38 9.08 2.72
CA HIS A 35 -11.17 9.66 1.64
C HIS A 35 -10.76 9.09 0.28
N LEU A 36 -9.45 9.00 0.00
CA LEU A 36 -8.97 8.39 -1.23
C LEU A 36 -9.34 6.91 -1.35
N ALA A 37 -9.26 6.15 -0.25
CA ALA A 37 -9.68 4.75 -0.23
C ALA A 37 -11.19 4.59 -0.45
N ALA A 38 -12.01 5.54 0.01
CA ALA A 38 -13.45 5.53 -0.25
C ALA A 38 -13.77 5.78 -1.74
N ILE A 39 -13.25 6.86 -2.32
CA ILE A 39 -13.57 7.24 -3.71
C ILE A 39 -13.00 6.27 -4.76
N THR A 40 -11.91 5.58 -4.43
CA THR A 40 -11.31 4.53 -5.28
C THR A 40 -12.02 3.18 -5.13
N GLY A 41 -13.01 3.08 -4.23
CA GLY A 41 -13.79 1.85 -4.01
C GLY A 41 -13.08 0.79 -3.17
N LEU A 42 -12.00 1.16 -2.47
CA LEU A 42 -11.21 0.27 -1.61
C LEU A 42 -11.74 0.12 -0.20
N LEU A 43 -12.57 1.05 0.27
CA LEU A 43 -13.36 0.87 1.49
C LEU A 43 -14.70 0.19 1.21
N LEU A 44 -15.14 -0.66 2.13
CA LEU A 44 -16.48 -1.21 2.10
C LEU A 44 -17.42 -0.20 2.76
N PRO A 45 -18.69 -0.07 2.33
CA PRO A 45 -19.62 0.92 2.90
C PRO A 45 -19.76 0.85 4.43
N GLN A 46 -19.50 -0.32 5.01
CA GLN A 46 -19.62 -0.63 6.44
C GLN A 46 -18.28 -0.52 7.20
N GLN A 47 -17.13 -0.31 6.52
CA GLN A 47 -15.80 -0.22 7.14
C GLN A 47 -15.11 1.07 6.73
N GLN A 48 -14.94 1.98 7.70
CA GLN A 48 -14.39 3.32 7.46
C GLN A 48 -12.94 3.49 7.97
N SER A 49 -12.42 2.54 8.75
CA SER A 49 -11.16 2.72 9.50
C SER A 49 -9.94 1.99 8.92
N SER A 50 -10.10 1.06 7.98
CA SER A 50 -8.96 0.40 7.31
C SER A 50 -9.36 -0.26 5.99
N ILE A 51 -8.39 -0.44 5.08
CA ILE A 51 -8.58 -1.21 3.85
C ILE A 51 -8.60 -2.70 4.23
N PRO A 52 -9.66 -3.46 3.90
CA PRO A 52 -9.74 -4.88 4.23
C PRO A 52 -8.54 -5.64 3.64
N ALA A 53 -7.93 -6.53 4.44
CA ALA A 53 -6.79 -7.35 4.00
C ALA A 53 -7.06 -8.10 2.69
N ARG A 54 -8.30 -8.57 2.49
CA ARG A 54 -8.75 -9.19 1.24
C ARG A 54 -8.49 -8.30 0.02
N ARG A 55 -8.76 -7.00 0.10
CA ARG A 55 -8.56 -6.04 -1.00
C ARG A 55 -7.10 -5.69 -1.26
N LEU A 56 -6.24 -5.84 -0.25
CA LEU A 56 -4.78 -5.73 -0.44
C LEU A 56 -4.22 -6.94 -1.16
N LEU A 57 -4.78 -8.11 -0.87
CA LEU A 57 -4.40 -9.37 -1.49
C LEU A 57 -4.88 -9.41 -2.93
N TRP A 58 -6.16 -9.13 -3.17
CA TRP A 58 -6.76 -9.19 -4.49
C TRP A 58 -7.96 -8.24 -4.60
N MET A 59 -8.09 -7.59 -5.76
CA MET A 59 -9.25 -6.76 -6.09
C MET A 59 -10.11 -7.49 -7.12
N ASP A 60 -11.41 -7.59 -6.83
CA ASP A 60 -12.38 -8.10 -7.80
C ASP A 60 -12.43 -7.21 -9.05
N PRO A 61 -12.84 -7.73 -10.22
CA PRO A 61 -12.83 -6.96 -11.47
C PRO A 61 -13.55 -5.62 -11.38
N ALA A 62 -14.67 -5.54 -10.64
CA ALA A 62 -15.41 -4.30 -10.49
C ALA A 62 -14.66 -3.29 -9.60
N THR A 63 -14.02 -3.74 -8.52
CA THR A 63 -13.15 -2.89 -7.69
C THR A 63 -11.91 -2.44 -8.45
N THR A 64 -11.26 -3.34 -9.20
CA THR A 64 -10.10 -3.01 -10.05
C THR A 64 -10.46 -1.94 -11.07
N GLN A 65 -11.60 -2.07 -11.77
CA GLN A 65 -12.02 -1.08 -12.75
C GLN A 65 -12.33 0.28 -12.10
N ARG A 66 -13.04 0.31 -10.96
CA ARG A 66 -13.30 1.55 -10.24
C ARG A 66 -12.01 2.24 -9.79
N PHE A 67 -11.05 1.47 -9.28
CA PHE A 67 -9.75 1.98 -8.88
C PHE A 67 -9.02 2.58 -10.08
N ALA A 68 -8.92 1.81 -11.18
CA ALA A 68 -8.31 2.20 -12.43
C ALA A 68 -8.92 3.51 -12.98
N ASP A 69 -10.25 3.62 -13.03
CA ASP A 69 -10.94 4.82 -13.50
C ASP A 69 -10.65 6.04 -12.59
N ALA A 70 -10.67 5.84 -11.27
CA ALA A 70 -10.43 6.90 -10.29
C ALA A 70 -8.97 7.40 -10.35
N THR A 71 -8.01 6.49 -10.55
CA THR A 71 -6.57 6.79 -10.57
C THR A 71 -6.00 6.91 -11.99
N ARG A 72 -6.82 6.86 -13.04
CA ARG A 72 -6.37 6.90 -14.44
C ARG A 72 -5.26 5.89 -14.76
N LEU A 73 -5.32 4.72 -14.13
CA LEU A 73 -4.45 3.59 -14.43
C LEU A 73 -5.17 2.64 -15.38
N SER A 74 -4.43 1.77 -16.05
CA SER A 74 -5.01 0.58 -16.66
C SER A 74 -5.47 -0.40 -15.59
N SER A 75 -6.42 -1.28 -15.93
CA SER A 75 -6.87 -2.34 -15.03
C SER A 75 -5.72 -3.31 -14.68
N GLN A 76 -4.73 -3.46 -15.57
CA GLN A 76 -3.53 -4.26 -15.33
C GLN A 76 -2.62 -3.61 -14.27
N GLU A 77 -2.32 -2.31 -14.40
CA GLU A 77 -1.53 -1.57 -13.42
C GLU A 77 -2.21 -1.53 -12.05
N ALA A 78 -3.53 -1.32 -12.03
CA ALA A 78 -4.32 -1.38 -10.80
C ALA A 78 -4.23 -2.77 -10.14
N ALA A 79 -4.42 -3.84 -10.90
CA ALA A 79 -4.29 -5.21 -10.38
C ALA A 79 -2.86 -5.53 -9.92
N ALA A 80 -1.84 -4.98 -10.58
CA ALA A 80 -0.44 -5.19 -10.22
C ALA A 80 -0.05 -4.60 -8.86
N LEU A 81 -0.82 -3.63 -8.32
CA LEU A 81 -0.64 -3.09 -6.96
C LEU A 81 -1.06 -4.08 -5.86
N ALA A 82 -1.89 -5.08 -6.18
CA ALA A 82 -2.34 -6.09 -5.24
C ALA A 82 -1.28 -7.18 -5.02
N LEU A 83 -1.28 -7.80 -3.83
CA LEU A 83 -0.26 -8.79 -3.45
C LEU A 83 -0.39 -10.11 -4.24
N ALA A 84 -1.55 -10.44 -4.78
CA ALA A 84 -1.74 -11.59 -5.68
C ALA A 84 -0.83 -11.53 -6.91
N ASN A 85 -0.37 -10.33 -7.32
CA ASN A 85 0.60 -10.19 -8.42
C ASN A 85 1.99 -10.80 -8.07
N LEU A 86 2.26 -11.07 -6.80
CA LEU A 86 3.44 -11.84 -6.38
C LEU A 86 3.32 -13.34 -6.61
N GLY A 87 2.14 -13.87 -6.99
CA GLY A 87 1.87 -15.30 -7.14
C GLY A 87 2.90 -16.05 -7.98
N GLY A 88 3.31 -15.47 -9.12
CA GLY A 88 4.32 -16.09 -9.99
C GLY A 88 5.72 -16.24 -9.37
N ARG A 89 6.04 -15.49 -8.29
CA ARG A 89 7.30 -15.61 -7.54
C ARG A 89 7.12 -16.31 -6.20
N TYR A 90 5.91 -16.32 -5.68
CA TYR A 90 5.54 -16.89 -4.39
C TYR A 90 4.28 -17.74 -4.57
N PRO A 91 4.43 -19.02 -4.93
CA PRO A 91 3.31 -19.91 -5.25
C PRO A 91 2.17 -19.95 -4.20
N PRO A 92 2.42 -19.78 -2.88
CA PRO A 92 1.33 -19.66 -1.90
C PRO A 92 0.39 -18.45 -2.10
N LEU A 93 0.77 -17.47 -2.92
CA LEU A 93 -0.05 -16.32 -3.30
C LEU A 93 -0.73 -16.50 -4.67
N ASP A 94 -0.34 -17.52 -5.42
CA ASP A 94 -0.95 -17.94 -6.68
C ASP A 94 -2.15 -18.88 -6.41
N LEU A 95 -3.00 -18.50 -5.46
CA LEU A 95 -4.22 -19.24 -5.19
C LEU A 95 -5.32 -18.72 -6.12
N ALA A 96 -6.03 -19.64 -6.76
CA ALA A 96 -7.15 -19.30 -7.63
C ALA A 96 -8.24 -18.53 -6.83
N PRO A 97 -8.94 -17.56 -7.44
CA PRO A 97 -9.92 -16.69 -6.77
C PRO A 97 -10.98 -17.44 -5.95
N ASP A 98 -11.35 -18.65 -6.37
CA ASP A 98 -12.31 -19.54 -5.72
C ASP A 98 -11.80 -20.10 -4.38
N ILE A 99 -10.49 -20.33 -4.24
CA ILE A 99 -9.86 -20.74 -2.98
C ILE A 99 -9.90 -19.60 -1.96
N TRP A 100 -9.64 -18.35 -2.40
CA TRP A 100 -9.73 -17.16 -1.55
C TRP A 100 -11.14 -16.89 -1.01
N ILE A 101 -12.18 -17.27 -1.76
CA ILE A 101 -13.59 -17.07 -1.40
C ILE A 101 -14.06 -18.15 -0.41
N ARG A 102 -13.69 -19.42 -0.63
CA ARG A 102 -14.10 -20.55 0.24
C ARG A 102 -13.37 -20.57 1.58
N GLN A 103 -12.17 -19.99 1.65
CA GLN A 103 -11.37 -19.89 2.87
C GLN A 103 -11.64 -18.59 3.66
N ALA A 104 -12.90 -18.20 3.85
CA ALA A 104 -13.24 -17.14 4.81
C ALA A 104 -12.73 -17.45 6.24
N SER A 105 -12.46 -18.73 6.54
CA SER A 105 -11.76 -19.22 7.75
C SER A 105 -10.24 -19.43 7.57
N GLY A 106 -9.67 -19.19 6.38
CA GLY A 106 -8.28 -19.53 6.00
C GLY A 106 -7.34 -18.34 5.76
N ILE A 107 -7.74 -17.13 6.16
CA ILE A 107 -6.80 -15.99 6.32
C ILE A 107 -5.62 -16.39 7.22
N THR A 108 -5.84 -17.26 8.21
CA THR A 108 -4.84 -17.80 9.14
C THR A 108 -3.70 -18.60 8.46
N GLY A 109 -3.96 -19.19 7.28
CA GLY A 109 -2.92 -19.89 6.49
C GLY A 109 -2.09 -18.92 5.65
N LEU A 110 -2.73 -17.88 5.11
CA LEU A 110 -2.10 -16.85 4.28
C LEU A 110 -1.26 -15.86 5.08
N VAL A 111 -1.62 -15.57 6.33
CA VAL A 111 -0.78 -14.76 7.24
C VAL A 111 0.58 -15.40 7.52
N ARG A 112 0.74 -16.72 7.30
CA ARG A 112 2.07 -17.37 7.37
C ARG A 112 2.97 -17.04 6.18
N TRP A 113 2.39 -16.62 5.06
CA TRP A 113 3.11 -16.36 3.81
C TRP A 113 3.20 -14.88 3.47
N VAL A 114 2.30 -14.05 4.00
CA VAL A 114 2.28 -12.60 3.79
C VAL A 114 1.80 -11.83 5.01
N PHE A 115 2.49 -10.73 5.32
CA PHE A 115 2.07 -9.71 6.27
C PHE A 115 0.97 -8.83 5.68
N THR A 116 -0.26 -9.06 6.15
CA THR A 116 -1.43 -8.25 5.77
C THR A 116 -1.60 -7.04 6.69
N GLN A 117 -1.24 -7.17 7.97
CA GLN A 117 -1.43 -6.14 9.00
C GLN A 117 -0.18 -5.30 9.28
N SER A 118 1.00 -5.88 9.09
CA SER A 118 2.28 -5.20 9.19
C SER A 118 2.96 -5.15 7.82
N THR A 119 4.01 -4.35 7.73
CA THR A 119 4.97 -4.45 6.63
C THR A 119 6.35 -4.22 7.18
N ARG A 120 7.34 -4.82 6.54
CA ARG A 120 8.72 -4.37 6.72
C ARG A 120 9.04 -3.25 5.74
N TYR A 121 10.13 -2.55 5.95
CA TYR A 121 10.63 -1.54 5.02
C TYR A 121 12.11 -1.23 5.21
N CYS A 122 12.72 -0.65 4.17
CA CYS A 122 14.05 -0.05 4.23
C CYS A 122 13.90 1.47 4.21
N PRO A 123 14.39 2.21 5.22
CA PRO A 123 14.31 3.68 5.25
C PRO A 123 14.92 4.33 4.01
N ASP A 124 16.10 3.85 3.59
CA ASP A 124 16.83 4.41 2.45
C ASP A 124 16.06 4.20 1.13
N CYS A 125 15.47 3.01 0.94
CA CYS A 125 14.60 2.78 -0.22
C CYS A 125 13.31 3.62 -0.19
N LEU A 126 12.78 3.93 0.99
CA LEU A 126 11.59 4.76 1.14
C LEU A 126 11.89 6.26 0.97
N ALA A 127 13.11 6.69 1.27
CA ALA A 127 13.56 8.05 0.95
C ALA A 127 13.55 8.31 -0.57
N GLY A 128 13.79 7.26 -1.35
CA GLY A 128 13.66 7.27 -2.80
C GLY A 128 14.99 7.11 -3.52
N ASP A 129 14.93 6.84 -4.82
CA ASP A 129 16.10 6.62 -5.70
C ASP A 129 16.69 7.91 -6.31
N GLY A 130 16.28 9.07 -5.82
CA GLY A 130 16.69 10.36 -6.37
C GLY A 130 15.93 10.79 -7.64
N SER A 131 15.00 10.00 -8.17
CA SER A 131 14.10 10.49 -9.22
C SER A 131 13.18 11.61 -8.70
N THR A 132 12.81 12.56 -9.57
CA THR A 132 11.97 13.72 -9.18
C THR A 132 10.67 13.32 -8.48
N ILE A 133 10.06 12.20 -8.91
CA ILE A 133 8.81 11.73 -8.32
C ILE A 133 9.02 11.16 -6.92
N GLN A 134 10.13 10.44 -6.69
CA GLN A 134 10.43 9.85 -5.40
C GLN A 134 11.01 10.88 -4.42
N GLN A 135 11.76 11.88 -4.89
CA GLN A 135 12.17 13.00 -4.04
C GLN A 135 10.97 13.80 -3.50
N ARG A 136 9.92 13.96 -4.32
CA ARG A 136 8.73 14.74 -3.93
C ARG A 136 7.72 13.96 -3.13
N HIS A 137 7.61 12.65 -3.38
CA HIS A 137 6.52 11.83 -2.82
C HIS A 137 7.02 10.53 -2.22
N GLY A 138 8.31 10.39 -1.91
CA GLY A 138 8.92 9.17 -1.38
C GLY A 138 8.98 8.00 -2.38
N GLY A 139 9.79 7.01 -2.01
CA GLY A 139 9.99 5.76 -2.73
C GLY A 139 8.85 4.76 -2.57
N ALA A 140 9.01 3.61 -3.23
CA ALA A 140 7.98 2.57 -3.26
C ALA A 140 7.89 1.82 -1.93
N TRP A 141 6.67 1.68 -1.41
CA TRP A 141 6.37 0.64 -0.42
C TRP A 141 6.27 -0.70 -1.14
N ARG A 142 7.29 -1.54 -0.99
CA ARG A 142 7.44 -2.75 -1.80
C ARG A 142 6.54 -3.90 -1.36
N LYS A 143 5.96 -4.64 -2.30
CA LYS A 143 5.13 -5.84 -2.03
C LYS A 143 5.99 -6.94 -1.44
N SER A 144 7.21 -7.10 -1.94
CA SER A 144 8.19 -8.06 -1.42
C SER A 144 8.43 -7.91 0.09
N TRP A 145 8.39 -6.70 0.65
CA TRP A 145 8.58 -6.48 2.10
C TRP A 145 7.43 -7.00 2.98
N ARG A 146 6.34 -7.43 2.36
CA ARG A 146 5.25 -8.12 3.05
C ARG A 146 5.43 -9.63 3.06
N VAL A 147 6.47 -10.19 2.44
CA VAL A 147 6.75 -11.62 2.48
C VAL A 147 7.73 -11.93 3.62
N PRO A 148 7.45 -12.90 4.52
CA PRO A 148 8.31 -13.20 5.67
C PRO A 148 9.77 -13.55 5.34
N VAL A 149 10.02 -14.19 4.20
CA VAL A 149 11.38 -14.54 3.75
C VAL A 149 12.22 -13.31 3.36
N VAL A 150 11.57 -12.18 3.09
CA VAL A 150 12.24 -10.91 2.80
C VAL A 150 12.40 -10.16 4.13
N PHE A 151 13.56 -10.32 4.76
CA PHE A 151 13.88 -9.71 6.06
C PHE A 151 15.04 -8.71 6.02
N ALA A 152 15.77 -8.63 4.90
CA ALA A 152 16.85 -7.67 4.69
C ALA A 152 16.69 -6.96 3.35
N CYS A 153 17.18 -5.72 3.28
CA CYS A 153 17.37 -5.00 2.04
C CYS A 153 18.70 -5.43 1.43
N THR A 154 18.68 -5.99 0.22
CA THR A 154 19.90 -6.39 -0.50
C THR A 154 20.60 -5.22 -1.21
N ILE A 155 19.96 -4.06 -1.31
CA ILE A 155 20.53 -2.84 -1.92
C ILE A 155 21.35 -2.06 -0.89
N HIS A 156 20.82 -1.95 0.34
CA HIS A 156 21.44 -1.19 1.45
C HIS A 156 22.00 -2.10 2.55
N GLU A 157 22.08 -3.40 2.28
CA GLU A 157 22.73 -4.42 3.12
C GLU A 157 22.35 -4.37 4.62
N ARG A 158 21.05 -4.13 4.89
CA ARG A 158 20.56 -3.91 6.26
C ARG A 158 19.27 -4.68 6.54
N PRO A 159 19.02 -5.08 7.80
CA PRO A 159 17.73 -5.64 8.18
C PRO A 159 16.60 -4.63 7.92
N LEU A 160 15.44 -5.13 7.50
CA LEU A 160 14.28 -4.28 7.29
C LEU A 160 13.63 -3.90 8.62
N ALA A 161 13.31 -2.62 8.78
CA ALA A 161 12.52 -2.13 9.91
C ALA A 161 11.08 -2.64 9.82
N VAL A 162 10.41 -2.81 10.97
CA VAL A 162 9.02 -3.26 11.03
C VAL A 162 8.11 -2.07 11.28
N GLN A 163 7.04 -1.95 10.50
CA GLN A 163 5.92 -1.07 10.81
C GLN A 163 4.71 -1.92 11.18
N ALA A 164 4.33 -1.83 12.46
CA ALA A 164 3.30 -2.68 13.04
C ALA A 164 1.88 -2.38 12.49
N ARG A 165 1.63 -1.18 11.95
CA ARG A 165 0.36 -0.80 11.31
C ARG A 165 0.55 0.29 10.25
N VAL A 166 0.32 -0.05 8.99
CA VAL A 166 0.28 0.93 7.87
C VAL A 166 -1.13 1.51 7.66
N LEU A 167 -2.15 0.91 8.27
CA LEU A 167 -3.55 1.09 7.84
C LEU A 167 -4.52 1.56 8.93
N ASP A 168 -4.04 2.03 10.08
CA ASP A 168 -4.94 2.75 10.99
C ASP A 168 -5.24 4.12 10.38
N LEU A 169 -6.37 4.19 9.66
CA LEU A 169 -7.01 5.44 9.30
C LEU A 169 -7.66 5.99 10.58
N GLN A 170 -6.85 6.56 11.48
CA GLN A 170 -7.38 7.21 12.68
C GLN A 170 -8.32 8.34 12.23
N PRO A 171 -9.58 8.39 12.69
CA PRO A 171 -10.42 9.55 12.50
C PRO A 171 -9.77 10.71 13.27
N GLY A 172 -9.35 11.76 12.56
CA GLY A 172 -8.88 12.97 13.21
C GLY A 172 -10.00 13.53 14.09
N ALA A 173 -9.83 13.45 15.41
CA ALA A 173 -10.68 14.17 16.34
C ALA A 173 -10.44 15.67 16.14
N GLY A 174 -11.44 16.36 15.59
CA GLY A 174 -11.51 17.81 15.53
C GLY A 174 -10.61 18.47 14.48
N GLY A 175 -11.18 18.75 13.30
CA GLY A 175 -10.83 19.90 12.43
C GLY A 175 -9.38 20.09 11.95
N ALA A 176 -8.44 19.22 12.31
CA ALA A 176 -7.04 19.31 11.93
C ALA A 176 -6.75 18.40 10.73
N PRO A 177 -5.93 18.84 9.76
CA PRO A 177 -5.55 18.03 8.61
C PRO A 177 -4.87 16.74 9.09
N CYS A 178 -5.27 15.62 8.49
CA CYS A 178 -4.77 14.28 8.77
C CYS A 178 -3.24 14.26 8.62
N ARG A 179 -2.50 14.37 9.73
CA ARG A 179 -1.06 14.09 9.73
C ARG A 179 -0.89 12.59 9.53
N ALA A 180 -0.34 12.20 8.38
CA ALA A 180 0.20 10.86 8.15
C ALA A 180 1.39 10.65 9.10
N GLY A 181 1.10 10.29 10.37
CA GLY A 181 2.09 10.18 11.44
C GLY A 181 3.20 9.17 11.16
N GLY A 182 2.96 8.19 10.28
CA GLY A 182 3.99 7.24 9.83
C GLY A 182 4.85 7.75 8.66
N TYR A 183 4.36 8.68 7.85
CA TYR A 183 5.06 9.16 6.66
C TYR A 183 6.09 10.25 7.00
N ALA A 184 5.74 11.16 7.90
CA ALA A 184 6.62 12.25 8.30
C ALA A 184 7.81 11.79 9.16
N GLY A 185 7.64 10.71 9.94
CA GLY A 185 8.72 10.15 10.77
C GLY A 185 9.79 9.41 9.96
N ALA A 186 9.38 8.69 8.91
CA ALA A 186 10.31 7.93 8.07
C ALA A 186 11.17 8.80 7.14
N VAL A 187 10.76 10.04 6.86
CA VAL A 187 11.48 10.98 5.98
C VAL A 187 12.38 11.96 6.76
N ARG A 188 12.25 12.04 8.10
CA ARG A 188 12.99 13.03 8.93
C ARG A 188 14.00 12.46 9.93
N GLY A 189 14.10 11.15 10.11
CA GLY A 189 15.07 10.57 11.02
C GLY A 189 16.36 10.19 10.30
N ASP A 190 17.31 11.14 10.19
CA ASP A 190 18.78 10.89 10.24
C ASP A 190 19.59 12.14 9.83
N LEU A 191 19.38 13.26 10.53
CA LEU A 191 20.31 14.41 10.50
C LEU A 191 20.73 14.91 11.90
N ALA A 192 20.57 14.10 12.94
CA ALA A 192 21.01 14.47 14.28
C ALA A 192 21.58 13.27 15.04
N ARG A 193 22.82 12.92 14.73
CA ARG A 193 23.80 12.27 15.64
C ARG A 193 25.16 12.19 14.97
N SER A 194 25.85 13.33 15.00
CA SER A 194 27.30 13.44 14.80
C SER A 194 27.83 14.51 15.75
N GLU A 195 27.93 14.18 17.04
CA GLU A 195 28.88 14.77 17.99
C GLU A 195 29.28 13.68 19.00
#